data_AF-A0A161SEN2-F1
#
_entry.id   AF-A0A161SEN2-F1
#
_cell.length_a   1.000
_cell.length_b   1.000
_cell.length_c   1.000
_cell.angle_alpha   90.00
_cell.angle_beta   90.00
_cell.angle_gamma   90.00
#
_symmetry.space_group_name_H-M   'P 1'
#
loop_
_entity.id
_entity.type
_entity.pdbx_description
1 polymer ?
#
loop_
_entity_poly.entity_id
_entity_poly.type
_entity_poly.pdbx_seq_one_letter_code
_entity_poly.pdbx_strand_id
1 'polypeptide(L)'
;MNDLKARVEAMVNGESKRREVALKFLKELEEILLPVAPILWKPDGCDAVHVSGDVYFCWSEYSYGNHYESTGFHVTDTRYEILRWGTELADIEGTEFWEAMRSILRWVERLGTMMDDEDAARNDLLSLIARQE
;
A
#
# COMPACT_ATOMS: atom_id res chain seq x y z
N MET A 1 3.25 -6.61 41.47
CA MET A 1 2.01 -6.74 40.68
C MET A 1 1.59 -5.42 40.04
N ASN A 2 1.58 -4.29 40.77
CA ASN A 2 1.25 -2.97 40.20
C ASN A 2 2.22 -2.47 39.12
N ASP A 3 3.51 -2.78 39.24
CA ASP A 3 4.54 -2.37 38.25
C ASP A 3 4.36 -3.06 36.88
N LEU A 4 4.11 -4.37 36.87
CA LEU A 4 3.91 -5.12 35.61
C LEU A 4 2.64 -4.65 34.89
N LYS A 5 1.56 -4.40 35.62
CA LYS A 5 0.29 -3.92 35.04
C LYS A 5 0.49 -2.54 34.38
N ALA A 6 1.14 -1.60 35.07
CA ALA A 6 1.44 -0.28 34.52
C ALA A 6 2.33 -0.34 33.27
N ARG A 7 3.31 -1.25 33.25
CA ARG A 7 4.19 -1.46 32.08
C ARG A 7 3.43 -2.03 30.89
N VAL A 8 2.56 -3.01 31.10
CA VAL A 8 1.70 -3.57 30.04
C VAL A 8 0.75 -2.51 29.51
N GLU A 9 0.09 -1.72 30.37
CA GLU A 9 -0.79 -0.62 29.96
C GLU A 9 -0.05 0.43 29.12
N ALA A 10 1.18 0.80 29.51
CA ALA A 10 2.00 1.71 28.73
C ALA A 10 2.39 1.15 27.36
N MET A 11 2.69 -0.16 27.27
CA MET A 11 3.00 -0.82 26.01
C MET A 11 1.80 -0.86 25.06
N VAL A 12 0.61 -1.21 25.58
CA VAL A 12 -0.64 -1.24 24.81
C VAL A 12 -0.97 0.17 24.31
N ASN A 13 -0.95 1.18 25.19
CA ASN A 13 -1.21 2.57 24.79
C ASN A 13 -0.21 3.08 23.74
N GLY A 14 1.07 2.68 23.86
CA GLY A 14 2.09 3.01 22.87
C GLY A 14 1.87 2.33 21.53
N GLU A 15 1.40 1.08 21.53
CA GLU A 15 1.04 0.34 20.32
C GLU A 15 -0.17 0.97 19.62
N SER A 16 -1.23 1.29 20.36
CA SER A 16 -2.44 1.85 19.77
C SER A 16 -2.19 3.21 19.12
N LYS A 17 -1.37 4.07 19.75
CA LYS A 17 -0.94 5.34 19.15
C LYS A 17 -0.12 5.15 17.88
N ARG A 18 0.79 4.18 17.85
CA ARG A 18 1.56 3.88 16.63
C ARG A 18 0.65 3.36 15.53
N ARG A 19 -0.30 2.50 15.86
CA ARG A 19 -1.27 1.95 14.90
C ARG A 19 -2.13 3.06 14.30
N GLU A 20 -2.64 3.98 15.11
CA GLU A 20 -3.39 5.14 14.64
C GLU A 20 -2.60 5.97 13.62
N VAL A 21 -1.33 6.26 13.90
CA VAL A 21 -0.44 6.96 12.96
C VAL A 21 -0.24 6.18 11.67
N ALA A 22 -0.04 4.86 11.76
CA ALA A 22 0.14 4.00 10.59
C ALA A 22 -1.11 3.95 9.70
N LEU A 23 -2.30 3.83 10.30
CA LEU A 23 -3.57 3.84 9.57
C LEU A 23 -3.83 5.19 8.90
N LYS A 24 -3.47 6.30 9.57
CA LYS A 24 -3.56 7.63 8.96
C LYS A 24 -2.63 7.75 7.75
N PHE A 25 -1.40 7.28 7.86
CA PHE A 25 -0.46 7.22 6.74
C PHE A 25 -0.99 6.38 5.58
N LEU A 26 -1.56 5.20 5.85
CA LEU A 26 -2.15 4.35 4.81
C LEU A 26 -3.23 5.10 4.05
N LYS A 27 -4.16 5.74 4.77
CA LYS A 27 -5.23 6.51 4.15
C LYS A 27 -4.70 7.65 3.26
N GLU A 28 -3.73 8.41 3.76
CA GLU A 28 -3.09 9.48 2.97
C GLU A 28 -2.42 8.92 1.71
N LEU A 29 -1.75 7.77 1.82
CA LEU A 29 -1.12 7.09 0.70
C LEU A 29 -2.16 6.58 -0.32
N GLU A 30 -3.26 5.99 0.14
CA GLU A 30 -4.36 5.53 -0.71
C GLU A 30 -4.97 6.69 -1.51
N GLU A 31 -5.24 7.83 -0.84
CA GLU A 31 -5.77 9.04 -1.48
C GLU A 31 -4.85 9.57 -2.59
N ILE A 32 -3.53 9.44 -2.43
CA ILE A 32 -2.54 9.82 -3.45
C ILE A 32 -2.52 8.80 -4.59
N LEU A 33 -2.57 7.50 -4.29
CA LEU A 33 -2.41 6.43 -5.27
C LEU A 33 -3.65 6.23 -6.14
N LEU A 34 -4.85 6.31 -5.58
CA LEU A 34 -6.12 6.06 -6.28
C LEU A 34 -6.25 6.73 -7.66
N PRO A 35 -6.00 8.04 -7.82
CA PRO A 35 -6.17 8.71 -9.12
C PRO A 35 -5.11 8.31 -10.16
N VAL A 36 -3.92 7.86 -9.72
CA VAL A 36 -2.79 7.54 -10.61
C VAL A 36 -2.67 6.05 -10.89
N ALA A 37 -3.18 5.20 -10.00
CA ALA A 37 -3.04 3.75 -10.08
C ALA A 37 -3.57 3.15 -11.40
N PRO A 38 -4.74 3.56 -11.93
CA PRO A 38 -5.19 3.10 -13.24
C PRO A 38 -4.29 3.54 -14.40
N ILE A 39 -3.51 4.60 -14.24
CA ILE A 39 -2.61 5.09 -15.30
C ILE A 39 -1.31 4.29 -15.26
N LEU A 40 -0.79 4.06 -14.05
CA LEU A 40 0.48 3.37 -13.82
C LEU A 40 0.39 1.86 -14.04
N TRP A 41 -0.71 1.22 -13.61
CA TRP A 41 -0.78 -0.23 -13.48
C TRP A 41 -1.96 -0.89 -14.21
N LYS A 42 -2.69 -0.17 -15.08
CA LYS A 42 -3.74 -0.76 -15.91
C LYS A 42 -3.33 -1.16 -17.36
N PRO A 43 -2.32 -2.03 -17.59
CA PRO A 43 -2.18 -2.69 -18.89
C PRO A 43 -3.12 -3.89 -19.09
N ASP A 44 -3.46 -4.65 -18.04
CA ASP A 44 -3.92 -6.05 -18.18
C ASP A 44 -5.30 -6.39 -17.55
N GLY A 45 -6.09 -5.37 -17.19
CA GLY A 45 -7.47 -5.56 -16.73
C GLY A 45 -7.64 -6.08 -15.28
N CYS A 46 -6.56 -6.13 -14.50
CA CYS A 46 -6.63 -6.27 -13.04
C CYS A 46 -6.65 -4.87 -12.40
N ASP A 47 -7.55 -4.62 -11.45
CA ASP A 47 -7.59 -3.35 -10.71
C ASP A 47 -6.80 -3.41 -9.39
N ALA A 48 -5.64 -4.07 -9.43
CA ALA A 48 -4.74 -4.21 -8.29
C ALA A 48 -3.28 -4.36 -8.73
N VAL A 49 -2.34 -3.96 -7.85
CA VAL A 49 -0.89 -4.07 -8.05
C VAL A 49 -0.24 -4.72 -6.85
N HIS A 50 0.70 -5.62 -7.13
CA HIS A 50 1.48 -6.28 -6.11
C HIS A 50 2.47 -5.30 -5.44
N VAL A 51 2.43 -5.21 -4.12
CA VAL A 51 3.33 -4.37 -3.32
C VAL A 51 4.58 -5.18 -2.96
N SER A 52 4.40 -6.28 -2.21
CA SER A 52 5.46 -7.20 -1.81
C SER A 52 4.89 -8.39 -1.04
N GLY A 53 5.40 -9.60 -1.29
CA GLY A 53 4.89 -10.83 -0.68
C GLY A 53 3.38 -10.93 -0.86
N ASP A 54 2.64 -11.05 0.24
CA ASP A 54 1.19 -11.21 0.19
C ASP A 54 0.42 -9.87 0.18
N VAL A 55 1.15 -8.74 0.13
CA VAL A 55 0.55 -7.39 0.16
C VAL A 55 0.31 -6.88 -1.26
N TYR A 56 -0.87 -6.33 -1.48
CA TYR A 56 -1.23 -5.64 -2.72
C TYR A 56 -2.07 -4.40 -2.45
N PHE A 57 -2.11 -3.50 -3.44
CA PHE A 57 -2.96 -2.32 -3.44
C PHE A 57 -4.05 -2.47 -4.50
N CYS A 58 -5.30 -2.27 -4.12
CA CYS A 58 -6.49 -2.36 -4.96
C CYS A 58 -7.08 -0.96 -5.19
N TRP A 59 -7.35 -0.58 -6.44
CA TRP A 59 -7.88 0.75 -6.79
C TRP A 59 -9.29 0.71 -7.40
N SER A 60 -9.93 -0.45 -7.42
CA SER A 60 -11.35 -0.56 -7.75
C SER A 60 -12.03 -1.52 -6.81
N GLU A 61 -13.17 -1.10 -6.30
CA GLU A 61 -14.08 -2.02 -5.60
C GLU A 61 -14.45 -3.19 -6.52
N TYR A 62 -14.51 -4.39 -5.94
CA TYR A 62 -14.89 -5.59 -6.65
C TYR A 62 -15.84 -6.42 -5.81
N SER A 63 -16.97 -6.82 -6.40
CA SER A 63 -17.94 -7.69 -5.73
C SER A 63 -18.30 -8.87 -6.63
N TYR A 64 -18.19 -10.09 -6.11
CA TYR A 64 -18.62 -11.30 -6.81
C TYR A 64 -19.13 -12.36 -5.82
N GLY A 65 -20.39 -12.78 -6.01
CA GLY A 65 -21.05 -13.69 -5.07
C GLY A 65 -21.17 -13.04 -3.68
N ASN A 66 -20.61 -13.69 -2.66
CA ASN A 66 -20.58 -13.19 -1.28
C ASN A 66 -19.26 -12.48 -0.92
N HIS A 67 -18.39 -12.24 -1.90
CA HIS A 67 -17.12 -11.57 -1.69
C HIS A 67 -17.24 -10.09 -2.10
N TYR A 68 -16.79 -9.22 -1.21
CA TYR A 68 -16.62 -7.79 -1.46
C TYR A 68 -15.17 -7.43 -1.12
N GLU A 69 -14.56 -6.63 -1.98
CA GLU A 69 -13.24 -6.05 -1.78
C GLU A 69 -13.34 -4.54 -2.00
N SER A 70 -12.96 -3.79 -0.97
CA SER A 70 -12.81 -2.34 -0.98
C SER A 70 -11.55 -1.93 -1.75
N THR A 71 -11.43 -0.63 -2.03
CA THR A 71 -10.14 -0.06 -2.41
C THR A 71 -9.22 0.05 -1.20
N GLY A 72 -7.92 -0.10 -1.40
CA GLY A 72 -6.93 0.08 -0.33
C GLY A 72 -5.83 -0.98 -0.35
N PHE A 73 -5.11 -1.10 0.76
CA PHE A 73 -4.10 -2.15 0.94
C PHE A 73 -4.71 -3.40 1.54
N HIS A 74 -4.36 -4.55 0.96
CA HIS A 74 -4.86 -5.85 1.40
C HIS A 74 -3.70 -6.85 1.54
N VAL A 75 -3.93 -7.86 2.37
CA VAL A 75 -3.08 -9.05 2.47
C VAL A 75 -3.87 -10.25 1.93
N THR A 76 -3.29 -10.98 0.97
CA THR A 76 -3.92 -12.17 0.38
C THR A 76 -3.85 -13.37 1.31
N ASP A 77 -4.94 -14.15 1.42
CA ASP A 77 -4.89 -15.50 1.98
C ASP A 77 -4.34 -16.42 0.87
N THR A 78 -3.01 -16.59 0.90
CA THR A 78 -2.07 -17.32 0.02
C THR A 78 -2.50 -18.66 -0.63
N ARG A 79 -3.65 -18.72 -1.29
CA ARG A 79 -4.09 -19.89 -2.07
C ARG A 79 -4.34 -19.61 -3.55
N TYR A 80 -4.32 -18.34 -3.95
CA TYR A 80 -4.58 -17.94 -5.33
C TYR A 80 -3.56 -16.88 -5.75
N GLU A 81 -2.98 -17.01 -6.94
CA GLU A 81 -2.13 -15.99 -7.61
C GLU A 81 -2.95 -14.77 -8.06
N ILE A 82 -4.12 -14.55 -7.45
CA ILE A 82 -5.07 -13.51 -7.82
C ILE A 82 -4.96 -12.42 -6.76
N LEU A 83 -4.70 -11.18 -7.21
CA LEU A 83 -4.67 -9.98 -6.36
C LEU A 83 -6.10 -9.52 -6.04
N ARG A 84 -6.86 -10.41 -5.40
CA ARG A 84 -8.27 -10.23 -5.01
C ARG A 84 -8.59 -11.04 -3.75
N TRP A 85 -9.66 -10.64 -3.09
CA TRP A 85 -10.28 -11.26 -1.93
C TRP A 85 -9.36 -11.33 -0.72
N GLY A 86 -8.50 -10.32 -0.57
CA GLY A 86 -7.61 -10.18 0.57
C GLY A 86 -8.29 -9.50 1.76
N THR A 87 -7.68 -9.66 2.94
CA THR A 87 -8.12 -8.93 4.14
C THR A 87 -7.57 -7.51 4.09
N GLU A 88 -8.43 -6.51 4.29
CA GLU A 88 -8.01 -5.11 4.35
C GLU A 88 -6.99 -4.93 5.47
N LEU A 89 -5.88 -4.25 5.18
CA LEU A 89 -4.78 -4.10 6.13
C LEU A 89 -5.23 -3.40 7.42
N ALA A 90 -6.24 -2.53 7.34
CA ALA A 90 -6.84 -1.87 8.50
C ALA A 90 -7.47 -2.85 9.51
N ASP A 91 -7.89 -4.03 9.06
CA ASP A 91 -8.52 -5.08 9.86
C ASP A 91 -7.52 -6.09 10.43
N ILE A 92 -6.26 -6.05 9.99
CA ILE A 92 -5.20 -6.95 10.45
C ILE A 92 -4.55 -6.38 11.71
N GLU A 93 -4.33 -7.23 12.72
CA GLU A 93 -3.74 -6.84 14.01
C GLU A 93 -2.33 -7.42 14.24
N GLY A 94 -1.63 -6.85 15.22
CA GLY A 94 -0.38 -7.42 15.72
C GLY A 94 0.77 -7.43 14.73
N THR A 95 1.59 -8.48 14.77
CA THR A 95 2.85 -8.56 14.01
C THR A 95 2.63 -8.52 12.50
N GLU A 96 1.58 -9.18 12.01
CA GLU A 96 1.26 -9.26 10.58
C GLU A 96 1.00 -7.87 9.99
N PHE A 97 0.23 -7.04 10.70
CA PHE A 97 0.04 -5.63 10.35
C PHE A 97 1.36 -4.89 10.21
N TRP A 98 2.25 -5.02 11.19
CA TRP A 98 3.54 -4.32 11.20
C TRP A 98 4.53 -4.85 10.15
N GLU A 99 4.38 -6.09 9.70
CA GLU A 99 5.14 -6.66 8.59
C GLU A 99 4.63 -6.13 7.24
N ALA A 100 3.32 -6.13 7.04
CA ALA A 100 2.72 -5.54 5.84
C ALA A 100 3.02 -4.03 5.73
N MET A 101 2.93 -3.28 6.83
CA MET A 101 3.33 -1.87 6.87
C MET A 101 4.80 -1.65 6.45
N ARG A 102 5.71 -2.51 6.91
CA ARG A 102 7.13 -2.43 6.51
C ARG A 102 7.32 -2.72 5.03
N SER A 103 6.56 -3.66 4.47
CA SER A 103 6.54 -3.95 3.04
C SER A 103 6.07 -2.74 2.22
N ILE A 104 5.00 -2.07 2.67
CA ILE A 104 4.47 -0.87 2.01
C ILE A 104 5.49 0.27 2.02
N LEU A 105 6.13 0.55 3.17
CA LEU A 105 7.13 1.62 3.26
C LEU A 105 8.30 1.41 2.29
N ARG A 106 8.83 0.18 2.22
CA ARG A 106 9.89 -0.16 1.27
C ARG A 106 9.44 -0.07 -0.19
N TRP A 107 8.19 -0.43 -0.46
CA TRP A 107 7.63 -0.31 -1.80
C TRP A 107 7.47 1.15 -2.22
N VAL A 108 7.00 2.02 -1.32
CA VAL A 108 6.90 3.48 -1.56
C VAL A 108 8.28 4.09 -1.83
N GLU A 109 9.31 3.73 -1.08
CA GLU A 109 10.70 4.18 -1.33
C GLU A 109 11.18 3.78 -2.74
N ARG A 110 10.86 2.55 -3.17
CA ARG A 110 11.19 2.07 -4.52
C ARG A 110 10.43 2.82 -5.60
N LEU A 111 9.13 3.09 -5.39
CA LEU A 111 8.34 3.90 -6.31
C LEU A 111 8.92 5.31 -6.46
N GLY A 112 9.32 5.94 -5.35
CA GLY A 112 9.96 7.26 -5.40
C GLY A 112 11.22 7.27 -6.26
N THR A 113 12.09 6.27 -6.08
CA THR A 113 13.30 6.13 -6.92
C THR A 113 12.95 5.95 -8.40
N MET A 114 11.95 5.11 -8.71
CA MET A 114 11.51 4.90 -10.09
C MET A 114 10.94 6.18 -10.72
N MET A 115 10.19 6.97 -9.95
CA MET A 115 9.64 8.25 -10.43
C MET A 115 10.74 9.26 -10.73
N ASP A 116 11.77 9.35 -9.87
CA ASP A 116 12.92 10.24 -10.11
C ASP A 116 13.67 9.87 -11.40
N ASP A 117 13.87 8.56 -11.64
CA ASP A 117 14.49 8.05 -12.86
C ASP A 117 13.64 8.35 -14.11
N GLU A 118 12.31 8.19 -14.02
CA GLU A 118 11.38 8.51 -15.11
C GLU A 118 11.36 10.01 -15.42
N ASP A 119 11.39 10.87 -14.41
CA ASP A 119 11.44 12.32 -14.59
C ASP A 119 12.75 12.76 -15.24
N ALA A 120 13.89 12.14 -14.87
CA ALA A 120 15.16 12.39 -15.53
C ALA A 120 15.10 12.02 -17.02
N ALA A 121 14.59 10.82 -17.35
CA ALA A 121 14.44 10.37 -18.73
C ALA A 121 13.48 11.26 -19.54
N ARG A 122 12.37 11.69 -18.93
CA ARG A 122 11.41 12.64 -19.53
C ARG A 122 12.08 13.97 -19.86
N ASN A 123 12.88 14.52 -18.95
CA ASN A 123 13.59 15.77 -19.17
C ASN A 123 14.62 15.66 -20.31
N ASP A 124 15.35 14.55 -20.38
CA ASP A 124 16.27 14.27 -21.48
C ASP A 124 15.54 14.25 -22.83
N LEU A 125 14.39 13.57 -22.92
CA LEU A 125 13.57 13.52 -24.13
C LEU A 125 13.05 14.90 -24.54
N LEU A 126 12.52 15.68 -23.59
CA LEU A 126 12.05 17.05 -23.86
C LEU A 126 13.19 17.94 -24.38
N SER A 127 14.40 17.77 -23.84
CA SER A 127 15.58 18.51 -24.30
C SER A 127 15.97 18.18 -25.75
N LEU A 128 15.74 16.95 -26.20
CA LEU A 128 15.99 16.54 -27.58
C LEU A 128 14.96 17.14 -28.53
N ILE A 129 13.68 17.14 -28.15
CA ILE A 129 12.59 17.72 -28.95
C ILE A 129 12.81 19.23 -29.11
N ALA A 130 13.12 19.93 -28.03
CA ALA A 130 13.34 21.38 -28.04
C ALA A 130 14.57 21.83 -28.85
N ARG A 131 15.49 20.91 -29.21
CA ARG A 131 16.65 21.20 -30.08
C ARG A 131 16.34 21.07 -31.58
N GLN A 132 15.17 20.56 -31.94
CA GLN A 132 14.75 20.41 -33.33
C GLN A 132 13.90 21.58 -33.85
N GLU A 133 13.57 22.55 -32.99
CA GLU A 133 13.00 23.86 -33.33
C GLU A 133 14.11 24.93 -33.42
#